data_AF-A0A8T9QDH9-F1
#
_entry.id   AF-A0A8T9QDH9-F1
#
_cell.length_a   1.000
_cell.length_b   1.000
_cell.length_c   1.000
_cell.angle_alpha   90.00
_cell.angle_beta   90.00
_cell.angle_gamma   90.00
#
_symmetry.space_group_name_H-M   'P 1'
#
loop_
_entity.id
_entity.type
_entity.pdbx_description
1 polymer ?
#
loop_
_entity_poly.entity_id
_entity_poly.type
_entity_poly.pdbx_seq_one_letter_code
_entity_poly.pdbx_strand_id
1 'polypeptide(L)'
;MEALFHMVFTLFKVSIQASVYATLLLGLVRLYGRRNPTHPLVLASRHARRFWWVSGFLVSVALVGFSCTYWGYHGFGDSACVPLGHGEAMEEMNGVTTYFKPVQQLSGYEDAGEVLTYQVRHDMLCAVLAPDSAYYTYNLDSKTSQLFADRADYESYARGHDLPRPDEFEGFKRHYRRYWGGWRFWLLA
;
A
#
# COMPACT_ATOMS: atom_id res chain seq x y z
N MET A 1 16.64 -5.62 -13.82
CA MET A 1 16.83 -6.95 -13.19
C MET A 1 16.17 -7.01 -11.81
N GLU A 2 16.13 -5.89 -11.08
CA GLU A 2 15.59 -5.80 -9.73
C GLU A 2 14.07 -6.05 -9.68
N ALA A 3 13.31 -5.56 -10.67
CA ALA A 3 11.89 -5.90 -10.84
C ALA A 3 11.60 -7.42 -10.92
N LEU A 4 12.45 -8.18 -11.64
CA LEU A 4 12.29 -9.65 -11.73
C LEU A 4 12.61 -10.32 -10.40
N PHE A 5 13.65 -9.86 -9.71
CA PHE A 5 14.02 -10.39 -8.39
C PHE A 5 12.88 -10.18 -7.38
N HIS A 6 12.32 -8.96 -7.32
CA HIS A 6 11.17 -8.66 -6.46
C HIS A 6 9.93 -9.47 -6.82
N MET A 7 9.62 -9.63 -8.11
CA MET A 7 8.51 -10.48 -8.54
C MET A 7 8.70 -11.92 -8.06
N VAL A 8 9.90 -12.49 -8.19
CA VAL A 8 10.21 -13.84 -7.68
C VAL A 8 10.06 -13.90 -6.16
N PHE A 9 10.54 -12.89 -5.44
CA PHE A 9 10.37 -12.78 -3.99
C PHE A 9 8.90 -12.75 -3.58
N THR A 10 8.07 -11.95 -4.25
CA THR A 10 6.62 -11.89 -4.01
C THR A 10 5.94 -13.22 -4.29
N LEU A 11 6.28 -13.91 -5.39
CA LEU A 11 5.72 -15.24 -5.69
C LEU A 11 6.12 -16.28 -4.64
N PHE A 12 7.35 -16.23 -4.15
CA PHE A 12 7.81 -17.11 -3.07
C PHE A 12 7.06 -16.83 -1.76
N LYS A 13 6.92 -15.56 -1.38
CA LYS A 13 6.12 -15.12 -0.22
C LYS A 13 4.67 -15.59 -0.32
N VAL A 14 4.02 -15.36 -1.46
CA VAL A 14 2.65 -15.82 -1.72
C VAL A 14 2.54 -17.34 -1.62
N SER A 15 3.53 -18.08 -2.11
CA SER A 15 3.53 -19.55 -2.03
C SER A 15 3.58 -20.05 -0.58
N ILE A 16 4.37 -19.39 0.28
CA ILE A 16 4.42 -19.68 1.71
C ILE A 16 3.08 -19.34 2.36
N GLN A 17 2.54 -18.14 2.14
CA GLN A 17 1.26 -17.71 2.71
C GLN A 17 0.11 -18.63 2.30
N ALA A 18 0.03 -18.98 1.01
CA ALA A 18 -0.97 -19.88 0.48
C ALA A 18 -0.89 -21.28 1.12
N SER A 19 0.33 -21.77 1.37
CA SER A 19 0.56 -23.06 2.07
C SER A 19 0.07 -23.02 3.52
N VAL A 20 0.34 -21.93 4.24
CA VAL A 20 -0.15 -21.71 5.61
C VAL A 20 -1.67 -21.64 5.61
N TYR A 21 -2.26 -20.84 4.71
CA TYR A 21 -3.71 -20.67 4.61
C TYR A 21 -4.43 -21.95 4.19
N ALA A 22 -3.90 -22.73 3.25
CA ALA A 22 -4.45 -24.03 2.88
C ALA A 22 -4.47 -25.01 4.08
N THR A 23 -3.43 -24.97 4.91
CA THR A 23 -3.35 -25.78 6.13
C THR A 23 -4.41 -25.35 7.16
N LEU A 24 -4.55 -24.04 7.39
CA LEU A 24 -5.58 -23.49 8.29
C LEU A 24 -6.98 -23.82 7.78
N LEU A 25 -7.25 -23.64 6.48
CA LEU A 25 -8.53 -23.99 5.86
C LEU A 25 -8.87 -25.46 6.03
N LEU A 26 -7.92 -26.37 5.80
CA LEU A 26 -8.13 -27.80 6.01
C LEU A 26 -8.48 -28.10 7.48
N GLY A 27 -7.80 -27.47 8.43
CA GLY A 27 -8.10 -27.59 9.86
C GLY A 27 -9.51 -27.09 10.21
N LEU A 28 -9.89 -25.91 9.73
CA LEU A 28 -11.20 -25.31 9.94
C LEU A 28 -12.32 -26.15 9.34
N VAL A 29 -12.13 -26.68 8.12
CA VAL A 29 -13.13 -27.54 7.47
C VAL A 29 -13.31 -28.85 8.22
N ARG A 30 -12.24 -29.45 8.75
CA ARG A 30 -12.34 -30.65 9.59
C ARG A 30 -13.04 -30.39 10.92
N LEU A 31 -12.79 -29.23 11.54
CA LEU A 31 -13.50 -28.82 12.75
C LEU A 31 -14.99 -28.64 12.47
N TYR A 32 -15.33 -27.95 11.37
CA TYR A 32 -16.69 -27.77 10.90
C TYR A 32 -17.40 -29.09 10.57
N GLY A 33 -16.67 -30.06 10.00
CA GLY A 33 -17.18 -31.38 9.66
C GLY A 33 -17.72 -32.18 10.84
N ARG A 34 -17.35 -31.84 12.08
CA ARG A 34 -17.96 -32.43 13.29
C ARG A 34 -19.43 -32.07 13.45
N ARG A 35 -19.85 -30.91 12.93
CA ARG A 35 -21.25 -30.44 12.98
C ARG A 35 -22.04 -30.83 11.75
N ASN A 36 -21.42 -30.77 10.58
CA ASN A 36 -22.09 -31.08 9.32
C ASN A 36 -21.20 -31.95 8.41
N PRO A 37 -21.21 -33.28 8.61
CA PRO A 37 -20.32 -34.19 7.91
C PRO A 37 -20.66 -34.39 6.42
N THR A 38 -21.87 -34.00 6.00
CA THR A 38 -22.37 -34.14 4.61
C THR A 38 -22.09 -32.91 3.75
N HIS A 39 -21.57 -31.83 4.33
CA HIS A 39 -21.26 -30.62 3.58
C HIS A 39 -20.19 -30.86 2.48
N PRO A 40 -20.36 -30.33 1.26
CA PRO A 40 -19.44 -30.60 0.14
C PRO A 40 -17.96 -30.32 0.43
N LEU A 41 -17.65 -29.23 1.13
CA LEU A 41 -16.27 -28.90 1.54
C LEU A 41 -15.67 -29.96 2.48
N VAL A 42 -16.49 -30.52 3.38
CA VAL A 42 -16.04 -31.55 4.32
C VAL A 42 -15.76 -32.84 3.59
N LEU A 43 -16.63 -33.22 2.64
CA LEU A 43 -16.40 -34.36 1.76
C LEU A 43 -15.11 -34.18 0.94
N ALA A 44 -14.89 -33.01 0.36
CA ALA A 44 -13.67 -32.68 -0.38
C ALA A 44 -12.41 -32.77 0.51
N SER A 45 -12.50 -32.34 1.77
CA SER A 45 -11.37 -32.35 2.73
C SER A 45 -10.89 -33.76 3.12
N ARG A 46 -11.68 -34.81 2.84
CA ARG A 46 -11.28 -36.21 3.04
C ARG A 46 -10.06 -36.58 2.18
N HIS A 47 -9.96 -35.99 0.97
CA HIS A 47 -8.76 -36.06 0.14
C HIS A 47 -7.80 -34.93 0.49
N ALA A 48 -7.23 -34.99 1.69
CA ALA A 48 -6.45 -33.90 2.29
C ALA A 48 -5.39 -33.27 1.36
N ARG A 49 -4.61 -34.10 0.65
CA ARG A 49 -3.59 -33.63 -0.29
C ARG A 49 -4.20 -32.84 -1.46
N ARG A 50 -5.27 -33.35 -2.08
CA ARG A 50 -5.95 -32.67 -3.19
C ARG A 50 -6.61 -31.39 -2.71
N PHE A 51 -7.28 -31.42 -1.56
CA PHE A 51 -7.89 -30.24 -0.95
C PHE A 51 -6.85 -29.15 -0.67
N TRP A 52 -5.72 -29.53 -0.07
CA TRP A 52 -4.62 -28.61 0.24
C TRP A 52 -4.04 -27.97 -1.02
N TRP A 53 -3.78 -28.75 -2.07
CA TRP A 53 -3.28 -28.21 -3.34
C TRP A 53 -4.27 -27.25 -4.02
N VAL A 54 -5.54 -27.63 -4.10
CA VAL A 54 -6.57 -26.79 -4.75
C VAL A 54 -6.80 -25.50 -3.96
N SER A 55 -6.97 -25.60 -2.64
CA SER A 55 -7.16 -24.42 -1.78
C SER A 55 -5.92 -23.52 -1.78
N GLY A 56 -4.72 -24.09 -1.71
CA GLY A 56 -3.47 -23.35 -1.84
C GLY A 56 -3.36 -22.61 -3.17
N PHE A 57 -3.67 -23.26 -4.29
CA PHE A 57 -3.68 -22.63 -5.60
C PHE A 57 -4.70 -21.48 -5.71
N LEU A 58 -5.93 -21.69 -5.23
CA LEU A 58 -6.96 -20.64 -5.24
C LEU A 58 -6.56 -19.45 -4.37
N VAL A 59 -5.98 -19.71 -3.19
CA VAL A 59 -5.48 -18.68 -2.28
C VAL A 59 -4.29 -17.94 -2.90
N SER A 60 -3.36 -18.62 -3.57
CA SER A 60 -2.25 -17.95 -4.25
C SER A 60 -2.74 -17.04 -5.36
N VAL A 61 -3.73 -17.47 -6.15
CA VAL A 61 -4.34 -16.63 -7.19
C VAL A 61 -5.02 -15.41 -6.57
N ALA A 62 -5.75 -15.59 -5.47
CA ALA A 62 -6.38 -14.48 -4.76
C ALA A 62 -5.37 -13.48 -4.19
N LEU A 63 -4.26 -13.97 -3.61
CA LEU A 63 -3.18 -13.14 -3.08
C LEU A 63 -2.47 -12.36 -4.19
N VAL A 64 -2.10 -13.01 -5.30
CA VAL A 64 -1.53 -12.31 -6.47
C VAL A 64 -2.52 -11.26 -6.99
N GLY A 65 -3.80 -11.63 -7.16
CA GLY A 65 -4.84 -10.69 -7.56
C GLY A 65 -4.94 -9.48 -6.63
N PHE A 66 -4.88 -9.72 -5.31
CA PHE A 66 -4.87 -8.65 -4.31
C PHE A 66 -3.64 -7.74 -4.43
N SER A 67 -2.45 -8.28 -4.69
CA SER A 67 -1.22 -7.47 -4.87
C SER A 67 -1.28 -6.50 -6.06
N CYS A 68 -2.19 -6.74 -7.01
CA CYS A 68 -2.44 -5.85 -8.14
C CYS A 68 -3.54 -4.82 -7.88
N THR A 69 -4.17 -4.84 -6.69
CA THR A 69 -5.20 -3.85 -6.32
C THR A 69 -4.59 -2.64 -5.65
N TYR A 70 -5.30 -1.51 -5.66
CA TYR A 70 -4.93 -0.31 -4.92
C TYR A 70 -4.54 -0.56 -3.45
N TRP A 71 -5.20 -1.50 -2.79
CA TRP A 71 -4.99 -1.81 -1.37
C TRP A 71 -3.86 -2.79 -1.10
N GLY A 72 -3.47 -3.59 -2.09
CA GLY A 72 -2.44 -4.62 -1.99
C GLY A 72 -1.17 -4.31 -2.76
N TYR A 73 -1.19 -3.32 -3.64
CA TYR A 73 -0.03 -2.88 -4.38
C TYR A 73 0.91 -2.09 -3.48
N HIS A 74 1.96 -2.75 -2.99
CA HIS A 74 3.01 -2.12 -2.19
C HIS A 74 4.23 -1.70 -3.02
N GLY A 75 4.17 -1.82 -4.35
CA GLY A 75 5.27 -1.55 -5.31
C GLY A 75 5.91 -2.82 -5.91
N PHE A 76 6.50 -2.68 -7.10
CA PHE A 76 7.27 -3.73 -7.79
C PHE A 76 8.71 -3.29 -8.06
N GLY A 77 9.66 -4.20 -7.85
CA GLY A 77 11.07 -3.89 -8.06
C GLY A 77 11.53 -2.80 -7.11
N ASP A 78 12.00 -1.72 -7.69
CA ASP A 78 12.63 -0.61 -6.96
C ASP A 78 11.61 0.45 -6.60
N SER A 79 10.33 0.18 -6.86
CA SER A 79 9.22 1.02 -6.46
C SER A 79 8.59 0.52 -5.16
N ALA A 80 8.22 1.46 -4.31
CA ALA A 80 7.38 1.25 -3.15
C ALA A 80 6.17 2.20 -3.24
N CYS A 81 5.01 1.76 -2.74
CA CYS A 81 3.77 2.50 -2.87
C CYS A 81 3.02 2.57 -1.54
N VAL A 82 2.40 3.70 -1.20
CA VAL A 82 1.52 3.87 -0.05
C VAL A 82 0.21 4.51 -0.51
N PRO A 83 -0.95 3.83 -0.39
CA PRO A 83 -2.23 4.43 -0.75
C PRO A 83 -2.60 5.56 0.21
N LEU A 84 -3.07 6.68 -0.34
CA LEU A 84 -3.43 7.89 0.42
C LEU A 84 -4.94 8.09 0.59
N GLY A 85 -5.76 7.44 -0.23
CA GLY A 85 -7.19 7.63 -0.40
C GLY A 85 -7.56 7.99 -1.85
N HIS A 86 -8.83 7.81 -2.21
CA HIS A 86 -9.41 8.31 -3.49
C HIS A 86 -8.65 7.91 -4.76
N GLY A 87 -8.07 6.71 -4.78
CA GLY A 87 -7.30 6.18 -5.91
C GLY A 87 -5.89 6.76 -6.06
N GLU A 88 -5.48 7.64 -5.15
CA GLU A 88 -4.15 8.27 -5.15
C GLU A 88 -3.18 7.52 -4.24
N ALA A 89 -1.90 7.51 -4.60
CA ALA A 89 -0.85 6.92 -3.81
C ALA A 89 0.42 7.76 -3.83
N MET A 90 1.18 7.69 -2.74
CA MET A 90 2.56 8.16 -2.71
C MET A 90 3.46 7.03 -3.19
N GLU A 91 4.45 7.35 -4.02
CA GLU A 91 5.39 6.38 -4.56
C GLU A 91 6.82 6.75 -4.18
N GLU A 92 7.68 5.75 -4.01
CA GLU A 92 9.12 5.92 -3.81
C GLU A 92 9.84 5.04 -4.83
N MET A 93 10.85 5.58 -5.51
CA MET A 93 11.68 4.87 -6.47
C MET A 93 13.12 4.77 -5.98
N ASN A 94 13.73 3.61 -6.22
CA ASN A 94 15.09 3.23 -5.81
C ASN A 94 15.35 3.32 -4.30
N GLY A 95 14.28 3.37 -3.49
CA GLY A 95 14.38 3.57 -2.03
C GLY A 95 14.90 4.94 -1.62
N VAL A 96 14.88 5.92 -2.53
CA VAL A 96 15.47 7.25 -2.32
C VAL A 96 14.49 8.36 -2.67
N THR A 97 13.93 8.35 -3.88
CA THR A 97 13.15 9.47 -4.39
C THR A 97 11.67 9.22 -4.21
N THR A 98 11.02 10.05 -3.39
CA THR A 98 9.56 9.99 -3.18
C THR A 98 8.86 10.97 -4.11
N TYR A 99 7.78 10.56 -4.77
CA TYR A 99 7.02 11.42 -5.67
C TYR A 99 5.52 11.18 -5.58
N PHE A 100 4.78 12.22 -5.94
CA PHE A 100 3.33 12.21 -6.03
C PHE A 100 2.91 12.64 -7.43
N LYS A 101 2.22 11.77 -8.17
CA LYS A 101 1.93 11.97 -9.60
C LYS A 101 1.26 13.32 -9.91
N PRO A 102 0.27 13.82 -9.13
CA PRO A 102 -0.29 15.15 -9.36
C PRO A 102 0.70 16.32 -9.21
N VAL A 103 1.77 16.19 -8.41
CA VAL A 103 2.81 17.23 -8.29
C VAL A 103 3.65 17.31 -9.56
N GLN A 104 3.92 16.18 -10.22
CA GLN A 104 4.68 16.14 -11.47
C GLN A 104 3.99 16.90 -12.62
N GLN A 105 2.68 17.16 -12.49
CA GLN A 105 1.89 17.90 -13.49
C GLN A 105 1.89 19.41 -13.27
N LEU A 106 2.53 19.91 -12.20
CA LEU A 106 2.63 21.33 -11.92
C LEU A 106 3.73 21.96 -12.80
N SER A 107 3.38 23.05 -13.49
CA SER A 107 4.34 23.85 -14.27
C SER A 107 5.49 24.32 -13.38
N GLY A 108 6.73 23.99 -13.75
CA GLY A 108 7.94 24.30 -12.96
C GLY A 108 8.47 23.14 -12.11
N TYR A 109 7.73 22.02 -12.03
CA TYR A 109 8.13 20.80 -11.32
C TYR A 109 8.14 19.55 -12.22
N GLU A 110 8.10 19.75 -13.55
CA GLU A 110 7.97 18.69 -14.57
C GLU A 110 9.08 17.63 -14.54
N ASP A 111 10.25 17.93 -13.97
CA ASP A 111 11.39 17.01 -13.87
C ASP A 111 11.77 16.58 -12.42
N ALA A 112 11.16 17.17 -11.38
CA ALA A 112 11.73 17.06 -10.03
C ALA A 112 10.79 17.36 -8.85
N GLY A 113 9.48 17.11 -8.99
CA GLY A 113 8.53 17.19 -7.87
C GLY A 113 8.73 16.11 -6.79
N GLU A 114 9.93 16.03 -6.21
CA GLU A 114 10.23 15.12 -5.10
C GLU A 114 9.52 15.60 -3.85
N VAL A 115 8.79 14.70 -3.20
CA VAL A 115 8.14 14.95 -1.92
C VAL A 115 9.12 14.58 -0.81
N LEU A 116 9.67 15.57 -0.12
CA LEU A 116 10.63 15.35 0.97
C LEU A 116 9.96 14.73 2.19
N THR A 117 8.85 15.34 2.61
CA THR A 117 8.02 14.89 3.74
C THR A 117 6.57 15.23 3.48
N TYR A 118 5.66 14.45 4.05
CA TYR A 118 4.25 14.70 3.90
C TYR A 118 3.42 14.19 5.09
N GLN A 119 2.18 14.65 5.16
CA GLN A 119 1.16 14.14 6.05
C GLN A 119 -0.22 14.24 5.37
N VAL A 120 -1.08 13.27 5.62
CA VAL A 120 -2.48 13.31 5.19
C VAL A 120 -3.39 13.55 6.40
N ARG A 121 -4.36 14.45 6.26
CA ARG A 121 -5.44 14.70 7.25
C ARG A 121 -6.70 15.15 6.52
N HIS A 122 -7.85 14.55 6.85
CA HIS A 122 -9.16 14.91 6.26
C HIS A 122 -9.12 14.99 4.70
N ASP A 123 -8.60 13.94 4.06
CA ASP A 123 -8.40 13.87 2.60
C ASP A 123 -7.50 14.96 2.01
N MET A 124 -6.79 15.74 2.82
CA MET A 124 -5.78 16.70 2.37
C MET A 124 -4.38 16.11 2.56
N LEU A 125 -3.67 15.89 1.45
CA LEU A 125 -2.23 15.70 1.44
C LEU A 125 -1.55 17.05 1.64
N CYS A 126 -0.68 17.15 2.62
CA CYS A 126 0.22 18.28 2.84
C CYS A 126 1.65 17.79 2.67
N ALA A 127 2.47 18.48 1.88
CA ALA A 127 3.81 18.03 1.52
C ALA A 127 4.81 19.19 1.44
N VAL A 128 6.08 18.87 1.65
CA VAL A 128 7.22 19.74 1.30
C VAL A 128 7.87 19.18 0.04
N LEU A 129 8.08 20.03 -0.95
CA LEU A 129 8.63 19.67 -2.25
C LEU A 129 10.08 20.13 -2.39
N ALA A 130 10.91 19.31 -3.02
CA ALA A 130 12.23 19.71 -3.50
C ALA A 130 12.12 20.42 -4.86
N PRO A 131 13.11 21.25 -5.26
CA PRO A 131 14.29 21.65 -4.49
C PRO A 131 14.04 22.83 -3.54
N ASP A 132 13.01 23.63 -3.80
CA ASP A 132 12.83 24.95 -3.16
C ASP A 132 12.26 24.88 -1.74
N SER A 133 12.00 23.68 -1.22
CA SER A 133 11.28 23.48 0.05
C SER A 133 9.91 24.18 0.06
N ALA A 134 9.28 24.24 -1.11
CA ALA A 134 7.92 24.78 -1.26
C ALA A 134 6.92 23.86 -0.57
N TYR A 135 5.84 24.44 -0.07
CA TYR A 135 4.78 23.69 0.57
C TYR A 135 3.63 23.47 -0.40
N TYR A 136 3.04 22.30 -0.33
CA TYR A 136 2.02 21.87 -1.27
C TYR A 136 0.86 21.22 -0.51
N THR A 137 -0.35 21.58 -0.90
CA THR A 137 -1.56 20.89 -0.46
C THR A 137 -2.33 20.35 -1.64
N TYR A 138 -2.89 19.15 -1.47
CA TYR A 138 -3.73 18.50 -2.45
C TYR A 138 -4.92 17.83 -1.77
N ASN A 139 -6.12 18.20 -2.19
CA ASN A 139 -7.34 17.52 -1.78
C ASN A 139 -7.49 16.24 -2.61
N LEU A 140 -7.44 15.09 -1.95
CA LEU A 140 -7.50 13.77 -2.55
C LEU A 140 -8.89 13.47 -3.16
N ASP A 141 -9.96 14.07 -2.64
CA ASP A 141 -11.32 13.91 -3.15
C ASP A 141 -11.59 14.85 -4.32
N SER A 142 -11.51 16.16 -4.09
CA SER A 142 -11.81 17.18 -5.11
C SER A 142 -10.72 17.37 -6.17
N LYS A 143 -9.54 16.75 -5.98
CA LYS A 143 -8.37 16.83 -6.87
C LYS A 143 -7.82 18.26 -7.05
N THR A 144 -8.12 19.16 -6.11
CA THR A 144 -7.65 20.55 -6.14
C THR A 144 -6.35 20.71 -5.38
N SER A 145 -5.46 21.58 -5.87
CA SER A 145 -4.14 21.79 -5.28
C SER A 145 -3.81 23.25 -5.04
N GLN A 146 -2.92 23.51 -4.08
CA GLN A 146 -2.39 24.83 -3.79
C GLN A 146 -0.91 24.73 -3.41
N LEU A 147 -0.11 25.63 -3.97
CA LEU A 147 1.31 25.77 -3.68
C LEU A 147 1.53 27.01 -2.80
N PHE A 148 2.47 26.92 -1.87
CA PHE A 148 2.90 28.01 -1.00
C PHE A 148 4.41 28.13 -1.11
N ALA A 149 4.89 29.38 -1.27
CA ALA A 149 6.31 29.64 -1.49
C ALA A 149 7.14 29.38 -0.23
N ASP A 150 6.55 29.57 0.96
CA ASP A 150 7.27 29.42 2.22
C ASP A 150 6.42 28.79 3.32
N ARG A 151 7.10 28.51 4.43
CA ARG A 151 6.55 27.88 5.62
C ARG A 151 5.49 28.74 6.31
N ALA A 152 5.68 30.05 6.35
CA ALA A 152 4.80 30.95 7.09
C ALA A 152 3.43 31.03 6.43
N ASP A 153 3.41 31.09 5.09
CA ASP A 153 2.19 31.07 4.28
C ASP A 153 1.42 29.76 4.49
N TYR A 154 2.12 28.62 4.42
CA TYR A 154 1.50 27.32 4.68
C TYR A 154 0.94 27.22 6.10
N GLU A 155 1.71 27.60 7.13
CA GLU A 155 1.27 27.50 8.53
C GLU A 155 0.09 28.45 8.83
N SER A 156 0.00 29.59 8.14
CA SER A 156 -1.17 30.46 8.20
C SER A 156 -2.41 29.77 7.62
N TYR A 157 -2.28 29.17 6.42
CA TYR A 157 -3.34 28.41 5.77
C TYR A 157 -3.77 27.19 6.60
N ALA A 158 -2.82 26.42 7.11
CA ALA A 158 -3.05 25.19 7.86
C ALA A 158 -3.84 25.45 9.16
N ARG A 159 -3.53 26.55 9.87
CA ARG A 159 -4.28 26.96 11.07
C ARG A 159 -5.75 27.27 10.78
N GLY A 160 -6.04 27.86 9.62
CA GLY A 160 -7.41 28.17 9.20
C GLY A 160 -8.24 26.95 8.79
N HIS A 161 -7.58 25.83 8.45
CA HIS A 161 -8.21 24.64 7.86
C HIS A 161 -8.00 23.36 8.69
N ASP A 162 -7.50 23.47 9.92
CA ASP A 162 -7.17 22.34 10.82
C ASP A 162 -6.22 21.30 10.17
N LEU A 163 -5.25 21.78 9.38
CA LEU A 163 -4.26 20.92 8.73
C LEU A 163 -3.01 20.72 9.60
N PRO A 164 -2.25 19.63 9.39
CA PRO A 164 -1.03 19.34 10.14
C PRO A 164 0.01 20.44 9.94
N ARG A 165 0.85 20.69 10.93
CA ARG A 165 2.00 21.58 10.79
C ARG A 165 3.18 20.85 10.12
N PRO A 166 4.15 21.58 9.53
CA PRO A 166 5.32 20.97 8.89
C PRO A 166 6.12 20.03 9.79
N ASP A 167 6.19 20.31 11.09
CA ASP A 167 6.85 19.49 12.10
C ASP A 167 6.13 18.16 12.39
N GLU A 168 4.88 18.01 11.97
CA GLU A 168 4.13 16.76 12.01
C GLU A 168 4.36 15.90 10.75
N PHE A 169 5.01 16.44 9.72
CA PHE A 169 5.24 15.70 8.47
C PHE A 169 6.28 14.61 8.67
N GLU A 170 6.12 13.52 7.93
CA GLU A 170 7.03 12.38 7.99
C GLU A 170 7.53 12.01 6.59
N GLY A 171 8.73 11.43 6.53
CA GLY A 171 9.26 10.87 5.30
C GLY A 171 8.56 9.57 4.91
N PHE A 172 8.66 9.22 3.62
CA PHE A 172 7.99 8.05 3.04
C PHE A 172 8.18 6.76 3.82
N LYS A 173 9.43 6.42 4.19
CA LYS A 173 9.76 5.19 4.93
C LYS A 173 8.95 5.00 6.22
N ARG A 174 8.61 6.09 6.92
CA ARG A 174 7.84 6.03 8.17
C ARG A 174 6.36 5.74 7.88
N HIS A 175 5.79 6.40 6.88
CA HIS A 175 4.44 6.09 6.37
C HIS A 175 4.36 4.67 5.83
N TYR A 176 5.33 4.24 5.02
CA TYR A 176 5.39 2.89 4.46
C TYR A 176 5.42 1.83 5.56
N ARG A 177 6.29 2.00 6.58
CA ARG A 177 6.35 1.06 7.72
C ARG A 177 5.04 1.05 8.51
N ARG A 178 4.38 2.20 8.67
CA ARG A 178 3.10 2.29 9.39
C ARG A 178 1.98 1.59 8.62
N TYR A 179 1.91 1.80 7.31
CA TYR A 179 0.86 1.24 6.47
C TYR A 179 1.09 -0.26 6.23
N TRP A 180 2.27 -0.65 5.75
CA TRP A 180 2.54 -2.04 5.40
C TRP A 180 3.04 -2.90 6.56
N GLY A 181 3.56 -2.31 7.63
CA GLY A 181 4.19 -3.06 8.71
C GLY A 181 3.25 -3.99 9.50
N GLY A 182 3.86 -4.82 10.35
CA GLY A 182 3.14 -5.75 11.20
C GLY A 182 2.41 -6.83 10.39
N TRP A 183 1.17 -7.13 10.77
CA TRP A 183 0.42 -8.24 10.20
C TRP A 183 0.08 -8.04 8.71
N ARG A 184 -0.09 -6.80 8.23
CA ARG A 184 -0.41 -6.54 6.83
C ARG A 184 0.71 -7.05 5.92
N PHE A 185 1.97 -6.78 6.27
CA PHE A 185 3.13 -7.31 5.54
C PHE A 185 3.13 -8.83 5.46
N TRP A 186 2.79 -9.51 6.57
CA TRP A 186 2.91 -10.96 6.68
C TRP A 186 1.68 -11.73 6.21
N LEU A 187 0.49 -11.13 6.26
CA LEU A 187 -0.78 -11.78 5.94
C LEU A 187 -1.29 -11.41 4.54
N LEU A 188 -0.86 -10.27 4.01
CA LEU A 188 -1.21 -9.83 2.66
C LEU A 188 -0.02 -10.05 1.72
N ALA A 189 -0.36 -10.23 0.45
CA ALA A 189 0.62 -10.42 -0.63
C ALA A 189 1.64 -9.29 -0.64
#